data_AF-A0A3Y9SNZ5-F1
#
_entry.id   AF-A0A3Y9SNZ5-F1
#
_cell.length_a   1.000
_cell.length_b   1.000
_cell.length_c   1.000
_cell.angle_alpha   90.00
_cell.angle_beta   90.00
_cell.angle_gamma   90.00
#
_symmetry.space_group_name_H-M   'P 1'
#
loop_
_entity.id
_entity.type
_entity.pdbx_description
1 polymer ?
#
loop_
_entity_poly.entity_id
_entity_poly.type
_entity_poly.pdbx_seq_one_letter_code
_entity_poly.pdbx_strand_id
1 'polypeptide(L)'
;MITMLKILPKTAMILLAFLAIFLIEWYTPIHSDDYRYYLLGISPESHFHHYMTWSGRIIADYTSALILYTRSQLVYSISAAVSTLVFCYFIVKTPSGTLRWNKSDYLLFPLIFFTY
;
A
#
# COMPACT_ATOMS: atom_id res chain seq x y z
N MET A 1 -1.40 -14.61 -26.29
CA MET A 1 -1.19 -14.18 -24.89
C MET A 1 -1.99 -12.93 -24.48
N ILE A 2 -2.44 -12.09 -25.42
CA ILE A 2 -3.20 -10.85 -25.12
C ILE A 2 -4.72 -11.10 -24.90
N THR A 3 -5.23 -12.24 -25.34
CA THR A 3 -6.69 -12.54 -25.32
C THR A 3 -7.22 -12.97 -23.94
N MET A 4 -6.36 -13.45 -23.04
CA MET A 4 -6.75 -13.92 -21.71
C MET A 4 -7.04 -12.78 -20.71
N LEU A 5 -6.51 -11.57 -20.95
CA LEU A 5 -6.73 -10.41 -20.07
C LEU A 5 -8.14 -9.82 -20.15
N LYS A 6 -8.95 -10.19 -21.14
CA LYS A 6 -10.30 -9.60 -21.32
C LYS A 6 -11.39 -10.25 -20.49
N ILE A 7 -11.10 -11.32 -19.75
CA ILE A 7 -12.13 -12.18 -19.13
C ILE A 7 -12.19 -12.03 -17.61
N LEU A 8 -11.13 -11.52 -16.96
CA LEU A 8 -11.16 -11.39 -15.51
C LEU A 8 -11.97 -10.13 -15.11
N PRO A 9 -13.09 -10.28 -14.36
CA PRO A 9 -13.85 -9.13 -13.91
C PRO A 9 -12.96 -8.23 -13.03
N LYS A 10 -13.14 -6.90 -13.11
CA LYS A 10 -12.37 -5.91 -12.32
C LYS A 10 -12.23 -6.31 -10.85
N THR A 11 -13.30 -6.86 -10.28
CA THR A 11 -13.36 -7.29 -8.88
C THR A 11 -12.42 -8.46 -8.61
N ALA A 12 -12.34 -9.44 -9.50
CA ALA A 12 -11.42 -10.56 -9.35
C ALA A 12 -9.96 -10.11 -9.52
N MET A 13 -9.67 -9.16 -10.41
CA MET A 13 -8.32 -8.60 -10.54
C MET A 13 -7.88 -7.88 -9.26
N ILE A 14 -8.75 -7.03 -8.68
CA ILE A 14 -8.46 -6.34 -7.41
C ILE A 14 -8.33 -7.36 -6.27
N LEU A 15 -9.18 -8.38 -6.23
CA LEU A 15 -9.10 -9.43 -5.21
C LEU A 15 -7.82 -10.25 -5.31
N LEU A 16 -7.38 -10.64 -6.51
CA LEU A 16 -6.13 -11.36 -6.70
C LEU A 16 -4.93 -10.51 -6.31
N ALA A 17 -4.91 -9.23 -6.69
CA ALA A 17 -3.87 -8.29 -6.29
C ALA A 17 -3.85 -8.09 -4.76
N PHE A 18 -5.03 -7.98 -4.12
CA PHE A 18 -5.16 -7.94 -2.67
C PHE A 18 -4.58 -9.18 -2.02
N LEU A 19 -5.01 -10.36 -2.44
CA LEU A 19 -4.57 -11.63 -1.86
C LEU A 19 -3.06 -11.84 -2.05
N ALA A 20 -2.50 -11.44 -3.20
CA ALA A 20 -1.07 -11.52 -3.45
C ALA A 20 -0.28 -10.70 -2.44
N ILE A 21 -0.62 -9.41 -2.24
CA ILE A 21 0.08 -8.56 -1.26
C ILE A 21 -0.20 -9.05 0.16
N PHE A 22 -1.45 -9.34 0.49
CA PHE A 22 -1.85 -9.79 1.82
C PHE A 22 -1.07 -11.04 2.24
N LEU A 23 -0.93 -12.03 1.35
CA LEU A 23 -0.19 -13.27 1.66
C LEU A 23 1.29 -12.98 1.87
N ILE A 24 1.90 -12.13 1.05
CA ILE A 24 3.30 -11.72 1.25
C ILE A 24 3.45 -11.04 2.61
N GLU A 25 2.66 -10.00 2.88
CA GLU A 25 2.71 -9.24 4.12
C GLU A 25 2.27 -10.05 5.35
N TRP A 26 1.53 -11.14 5.19
CA TRP A 26 1.17 -12.04 6.29
C TRP A 26 2.37 -12.85 6.77
N TYR A 27 3.23 -13.28 5.85
CA TYR A 27 4.44 -14.05 6.17
C TYR A 27 5.69 -13.19 6.36
N THR A 28 5.65 -11.92 5.95
CA THR A 28 6.74 -10.98 6.16
C THR A 28 6.75 -10.48 7.60
N PRO A 29 7.86 -10.65 8.35
CA PRO A 29 8.07 -9.93 9.59
C PRO A 29 8.01 -8.41 9.35
N ILE A 30 7.67 -7.63 10.39
CA ILE A 30 7.56 -6.17 10.29
C ILE A 30 8.75 -5.56 9.54
N HIS A 31 8.49 -4.71 8.55
CA HIS A 31 9.54 -4.04 7.77
C HIS A 31 10.42 -3.16 8.67
N SER A 32 11.70 -3.04 8.35
CA SER A 32 12.66 -2.30 9.20
C SER A 32 12.28 -0.84 9.42
N ASP A 33 11.76 -0.18 8.38
CA ASP A 33 11.31 1.20 8.45
C ASP A 33 10.11 1.33 9.38
N ASP A 34 9.13 0.44 9.24
CA ASP A 34 7.93 0.42 10.07
C ASP A 34 8.26 0.11 11.54
N TYR A 35 9.19 -0.81 11.77
CA TYR A 35 9.66 -1.12 13.12
C TYR A 35 10.32 0.08 13.80
N ARG A 36 11.12 0.86 13.06
CA ARG A 36 11.74 2.08 13.59
C ARG A 36 10.69 3.09 14.03
N TYR A 37 9.65 3.32 13.22
CA TYR A 37 8.61 4.30 13.57
C TYR A 37 7.66 3.80 14.64
N TYR A 38 7.45 2.49 14.75
CA TYR A 38 6.80 1.89 15.91
C TYR A 38 7.55 2.20 17.21
N LEU A 39 8.89 2.09 17.21
CA LEU A 39 9.71 2.43 18.38
C LEU A 39 9.70 3.95 18.69
N LEU A 40 9.63 4.79 17.66
CA LEU A 40 9.50 6.25 17.82
C LEU A 40 8.15 6.64 18.47
N GLY A 41 7.11 5.85 18.21
CA GLY A 41 5.77 6.06 18.75
C GLY A 41 5.02 7.23 18.09
N ILE A 42 4.03 7.78 18.79
CA ILE A 42 3.12 8.83 18.28
C ILE A 42 3.33 10.20 18.93
N SER A 43 4.40 10.36 19.72
CA SER A 43 4.67 11.61 20.44
C SER A 43 5.06 12.75 19.47
N PRO A 44 4.32 13.87 19.44
CA PRO A 44 4.66 15.01 18.57
C PRO A 44 6.07 15.56 18.81
N GLU A 45 6.54 15.56 20.05
CA GLU A 45 7.88 16.01 20.42
C GLU A 45 8.96 15.10 19.82
N SER A 46 8.80 13.78 19.95
CA SER A 46 9.74 12.80 19.40
C SER A 46 9.83 12.88 17.87
N HIS A 47 8.69 13.08 17.21
CA HIS A 47 8.64 13.30 15.76
C HIS A 47 9.27 14.63 15.37
N PHE A 48 9.02 15.72 16.10
CA PHE A 48 9.67 17.01 15.84
C PHE A 48 11.19 16.88 15.91
N HIS A 49 11.73 16.30 16.99
CA HIS A 49 13.18 16.08 17.11
C HIS A 49 13.73 15.18 16.01
N HIS A 50 13.00 14.13 15.64
CA HIS A 50 13.38 13.27 14.51
C HIS A 50 13.50 14.09 13.21
N TYR A 51 12.50 14.92 12.89
CA TYR A 51 12.49 15.71 11.66
C TYR A 51 13.44 16.92 11.66
N MET A 52 13.93 17.35 12.81
CA MET A 52 15.02 18.34 12.88
C MET A 52 16.35 17.80 12.35
N THR A 53 16.50 16.48 12.26
CA THR A 53 17.73 15.82 11.79
C THR A 53 17.52 14.92 10.57
N TRP A 54 16.27 14.70 10.16
CA TRP A 54 15.90 13.79 9.09
C TRP A 54 14.77 14.36 8.25
N SER A 55 14.89 14.33 6.93
CA SER A 55 13.76 14.61 6.04
C SER A 55 12.97 13.33 5.79
N GLY A 56 11.83 13.14 6.46
CA GLY A 56 11.00 11.94 6.31
C GLY A 56 9.55 12.23 5.91
N ARG A 57 8.68 11.23 6.06
CA ARG A 57 7.31 11.23 5.54
C ARG A 57 6.33 11.24 6.71
N ILE A 58 6.12 12.41 7.30
CA ILE A 58 5.30 12.62 8.51
C ILE A 58 4.05 11.72 8.54
N ILE A 59 3.22 11.77 7.50
CA ILE A 59 1.96 11.01 7.49
C ILE A 59 2.20 9.50 7.52
N ALA A 60 3.14 8.99 6.72
CA ALA A 60 3.43 7.55 6.66
C ALA A 60 4.04 7.06 7.99
N ASP A 61 4.92 7.87 8.58
CA ASP A 61 5.66 7.53 9.79
C ASP A 61 4.71 7.45 11.00
N TYR A 62 3.74 8.37 11.12
CA TYR A 62 2.65 8.27 12.11
C TYR A 62 1.71 7.09 11.84
N THR A 63 1.37 6.85 10.56
CA THR A 63 0.45 5.77 10.18
C THR A 63 1.03 4.42 10.54
N SER A 64 2.32 4.22 10.31
CA SER A 64 3.05 3.00 10.68
C SER A 64 3.01 2.74 12.19
N ALA A 65 3.32 3.77 12.99
CA ALA A 65 3.26 3.69 14.45
C ALA A 65 1.84 3.32 14.95
N LEU A 66 0.79 3.90 14.36
CA LEU A 66 -0.61 3.62 14.71
C LEU A 66 -1.05 2.20 14.32
N ILE A 67 -0.70 1.74 13.11
CA ILE A 67 -1.02 0.37 12.67
C ILE A 67 -0.35 -0.64 13.58
N LEU A 68 0.94 -0.45 13.88
CA LEU A 68 1.71 -1.38 14.70
C LEU A 68 1.32 -1.33 16.19
N TYR A 69 0.71 -0.24 16.67
CA TYR A 69 0.12 -0.19 18.02
C TYR A 69 -0.94 -1.27 18.24
N THR A 70 -1.62 -1.73 17.18
CA THR A 70 -2.62 -2.81 17.27
C THR A 70 -2.02 -4.17 17.60
N ARG A 71 -0.70 -4.35 17.41
CA ARG A 71 0.05 -5.61 17.61
C ARG A 71 -0.56 -6.81 16.88
N SER A 72 -1.29 -6.57 15.80
CA SER A 72 -1.99 -7.59 15.04
C SER A 72 -1.40 -7.68 13.64
N GLN A 73 -0.78 -8.83 13.33
CA GLN A 73 -0.28 -9.12 11.98
C GLN A 73 -1.41 -9.00 10.95
N LEU A 74 -2.63 -9.42 11.32
CA LEU A 74 -3.78 -9.30 10.43
C LEU A 74 -4.08 -7.85 10.06
N VAL A 75 -4.09 -6.94 11.04
CA VAL A 75 -4.34 -5.53 10.78
C VAL A 75 -3.22 -4.96 9.91
N TYR A 76 -1.97 -5.27 10.23
CA TYR A 76 -0.81 -4.83 9.46
C TYR A 76 -0.87 -5.30 8.00
N SER A 77 -1.06 -6.60 7.75
CA SER A 77 -1.07 -7.16 6.39
C SER A 77 -2.27 -6.68 5.57
N ILE A 78 -3.45 -6.50 6.19
CA ILE A 78 -4.61 -5.90 5.52
C ILE A 78 -4.32 -4.43 5.18
N SER A 79 -3.80 -3.65 6.13
CA SER A 79 -3.49 -2.23 5.92
C SER A 79 -2.44 -2.03 4.82
N ALA A 80 -1.40 -2.85 4.79
CA ALA A 80 -0.39 -2.84 3.74
C ALA A 80 -1.00 -3.20 2.37
N ALA A 81 -1.77 -4.30 2.30
CA ALA A 81 -2.43 -4.72 1.05
C ALA A 81 -3.40 -3.67 0.52
N VAL A 82 -4.23 -3.07 1.37
CA VAL A 82 -5.14 -1.99 0.97
C VAL A 82 -4.37 -0.77 0.51
N SER A 83 -3.34 -0.34 1.25
CA SER A 83 -2.57 0.86 0.93
C SER A 83 -1.86 0.73 -0.41
N THR A 84 -1.21 -0.40 -0.67
CA THR A 84 -0.54 -0.67 -1.95
C THR A 84 -1.54 -0.72 -3.10
N LEU A 85 -2.70 -1.36 -2.94
CA LEU A 85 -3.75 -1.37 -3.97
C LEU A 85 -4.28 0.02 -4.30
N VAL A 86 -4.54 0.83 -3.26
CA VAL A 86 -5.00 2.22 -3.42
C VAL A 86 -3.94 3.04 -4.14
N PHE A 87 -2.67 2.84 -3.81
CA PHE A 87 -1.55 3.48 -4.48
C PHE A 87 -1.45 3.10 -5.96
N CYS A 88 -1.47 1.80 -6.28
CA CYS A 88 -1.50 1.32 -7.68
C CYS A 88 -2.71 1.88 -8.43
N TYR A 89 -3.88 1.89 -7.79
CA TYR A 89 -5.10 2.46 -8.37
C TYR A 89 -4.93 3.95 -8.68
N PHE A 90 -4.38 4.76 -7.78
CA PHE A 90 -4.18 6.18 -8.04
C PHE A 90 -3.20 6.43 -9.18
N ILE A 91 -2.10 5.67 -9.26
CA ILE A 91 -1.15 5.78 -10.38
C ILE A 91 -1.85 5.49 -11.72
N VAL A 92 -2.67 4.44 -11.76
CA VAL A 92 -3.44 4.07 -12.96
C VAL A 92 -4.41 5.18 -13.36
N LYS A 93 -4.95 5.94 -12.39
CA LYS A 93 -5.87 7.05 -12.68
C LYS A 93 -5.20 8.34 -13.10
N THR A 94 -3.92 8.54 -12.77
CA THR A 94 -3.16 9.76 -13.09
C THR A 94 -3.35 10.23 -14.54
N PRO A 95 -3.25 9.38 -15.58
CA PRO A 95 -3.38 9.83 -16.97
C PRO A 95 -4.82 10.25 -17.34
N SER A 96 -5.82 9.65 -16.70
CA SER A 96 -7.23 9.87 -17.07
C SER A 96 -7.87 11.07 -16.38
N GLY A 97 -7.28 11.55 -15.28
CA GLY A 97 -7.84 12.64 -14.47
C GLY A 97 -9.21 12.34 -13.83
N THR A 98 -9.66 11.08 -13.86
CA THR A 98 -10.96 10.67 -13.29
C THR A 98 -10.82 9.42 -12.43
N LEU A 99 -11.69 9.24 -11.45
CA LEU A 99 -11.74 8.01 -10.64
C LEU A 99 -12.61 6.91 -11.29
N ARG A 100 -13.19 7.17 -12.47
CA ARG A 100 -14.02 6.20 -13.18
C ARG A 100 -13.16 5.18 -13.90
N TRP A 101 -13.59 3.92 -13.88
CA TRP A 101 -12.90 2.83 -14.58
C TRP A 101 -13.04 2.96 -16.10
N ASN A 102 -11.90 3.03 -16.79
CA ASN A 102 -11.77 3.13 -18.23
C ASN A 102 -11.22 1.83 -18.81
N LYS A 103 -11.36 1.65 -20.13
CA LYS A 103 -10.88 0.45 -20.83
C LYS A 103 -9.36 0.26 -20.71
N SER A 104 -8.59 1.35 -20.69
CA SER A 104 -7.14 1.35 -20.51
C SER A 104 -6.70 0.79 -19.16
N ASP A 105 -7.52 0.97 -18.13
CA ASP A 105 -7.15 0.68 -16.75
C ASP A 105 -7.03 -0.82 -16.49
N TYR A 106 -7.71 -1.65 -17.31
CA TYR A 106 -7.61 -3.11 -17.26
C TYR A 106 -6.20 -3.59 -17.65
N LEU A 107 -5.48 -2.79 -18.45
CA LEU A 107 -4.11 -3.07 -18.84
C LEU A 107 -3.12 -2.36 -17.91
N LEU A 108 -3.38 -1.10 -17.58
CA LEU A 108 -2.49 -0.29 -16.75
C LEU A 108 -2.41 -0.83 -15.32
N PHE A 109 -3.51 -1.30 -14.73
CA PHE A 109 -3.49 -1.75 -13.34
C PHE A 109 -2.59 -2.97 -13.11
N PRO A 110 -2.72 -4.08 -13.86
CA PRO A 110 -1.76 -5.18 -13.77
C PRO A 110 -0.33 -4.73 -14.04
N LEU A 111 -0.12 -3.87 -15.04
CA LEU A 111 1.22 -3.37 -15.39
C LEU A 111 1.85 -2.64 -14.19
N ILE A 112 1.15 -1.68 -13.61
CA ILE A 112 1.62 -0.92 -12.45
C ILE A 112 1.81 -1.82 -11.24
N PHE A 113 0.88 -2.74 -11.01
CA PHE A 113 0.95 -3.69 -9.90
C PHE A 113 2.18 -4.60 -9.97
N PHE A 114 2.55 -5.10 -11.16
CA PHE A 114 3.73 -5.96 -11.32
C PHE A 114 5.06 -5.19 -11.37
N THR A 115 5.03 -3.87 -11.52
CA THR A 115 6.24 -3.03 -11.48
C THR A 115 6.61 -2.54 -10.07
N TYR A 116 5.73 -2.77 -9.10
CA TYR A 116 5.89 -2.35 -7.71
C TYR A 116 6.04 -3.59 -6.82
#